data_AF-A0A0P6XJH2-F1
#
_entry.id   AF-A0A0P6XJH2-F1
#
_cell.length_a   1.000
_cell.length_b   1.000
_cell.length_c   1.000
_cell.angle_alpha   90.00
_cell.angle_beta   90.00
_cell.angle_gamma   90.00
#
_symmetry.space_group_name_H-M   'P 1'
#
loop_
_entity.id
_entity.type
_entity.pdbx_description
1 polymer ?
#
loop_
_entity_poly.entity_id
_entity_poly.type
_entity_poly.pdbx_seq_one_letter_code
_entity_poly.pdbx_strand_id
1 'polypeptide(L)'
;MSVLVDKWFAENTFHADEFANLKELVALKEKQNLTISLALPALNEEETVGQVISCVKSALMDQVPLLDEIILMDSNSTDRTREIATDLGIPVYIHQEVLPQYGARRGKGEALWKSLYVTKGDIIVWIDTDIVNIHPRFVYGILGPLLHFPQIQFVKGFYRRPIREGEKIQATGGGRVTELTARPLINMFYPELSGVIQPLSGEYGGRRRALEHLPFFSGYGVETGLLIDVFENFGLSAIAQVDLQERIHHNQPLEALSRMSFLILQAFIRKLEQRYHLPILEEVNKSMKFIRYEEGRYSLMVQEVVEQERPPMIEIPEYLERHPDGRS
;
A
#
# COMPACT_ATOMS: atom_id res chain seq x y z
N MET A 1 15.49 13.44 -18.94
CA MET A 1 15.07 12.64 -17.77
C MET A 1 14.74 13.54 -16.59
N SER A 2 15.68 14.32 -16.01
CA SER A 2 15.39 15.30 -14.93
C SER A 2 14.21 16.22 -15.26
N VAL A 3 14.21 16.90 -16.41
CA VAL A 3 13.13 17.81 -16.83
C VAL A 3 11.74 17.14 -16.89
N LEU A 4 11.67 15.85 -17.21
CA LEU A 4 10.42 15.11 -17.24
C LEU A 4 9.91 14.84 -15.82
N VAL A 5 10.80 14.45 -14.91
CA VAL A 5 10.49 14.20 -13.50
C VAL A 5 10.12 15.50 -12.80
N ASP A 6 10.84 16.60 -13.06
CA ASP A 6 10.55 17.92 -12.49
C ASP A 6 9.16 18.42 -12.92
N LYS A 7 8.82 18.24 -14.20
CA LYS A 7 7.50 18.56 -14.73
C LYS A 7 6.41 17.68 -14.09
N TRP A 8 6.60 16.37 -14.07
CA TRP A 8 5.65 15.45 -13.43
C TRP A 8 5.47 15.79 -11.95
N PHE A 9 6.56 16.08 -11.23
CA PHE A 9 6.50 16.42 -9.81
C PHE A 9 5.64 17.67 -9.58
N ALA A 10 5.72 18.67 -10.47
CA ALA A 10 4.88 19.86 -10.38
C ALA A 10 3.40 19.60 -10.75
N GLU A 11 3.12 18.72 -11.71
CA GLU A 11 1.78 18.47 -12.24
C GLU A 11 1.00 17.38 -11.49
N ASN A 12 1.69 16.45 -10.83
CA ASN A 12 1.13 15.24 -10.23
C ASN A 12 1.37 15.16 -8.71
N THR A 13 1.84 16.24 -8.07
CA THR A 13 1.93 16.35 -6.61
C THR A 13 0.85 17.29 -6.11
N PHE A 14 -0.05 16.76 -5.28
CA PHE A 14 -1.19 17.48 -4.72
C PHE A 14 -1.07 17.60 -3.20
N HIS A 15 -1.88 18.46 -2.61
CA HIS A 15 -2.10 18.56 -1.18
C HIS A 15 -3.53 18.11 -0.85
N ALA A 16 -3.72 17.33 0.22
CA ALA A 16 -5.05 16.81 0.54
C ALA A 16 -6.11 17.91 0.72
N ASP A 17 -5.73 19.09 1.19
CA ASP A 17 -6.66 20.22 1.39
C ASP A 17 -7.31 20.72 0.09
N GLU A 18 -6.70 20.47 -1.08
CA GLU A 18 -7.30 20.74 -2.39
C GLU A 18 -8.60 19.95 -2.61
N PHE A 19 -8.75 18.83 -1.89
CA PHE A 19 -9.88 17.90 -2.01
C PHE A 19 -10.76 17.87 -0.75
N ALA A 20 -10.66 18.87 0.13
CA ALA A 20 -11.44 18.92 1.37
C ALA A 20 -12.95 19.12 1.15
N ASN A 21 -13.37 19.56 -0.04
CA ASN A 21 -14.79 19.69 -0.39
C ASN A 21 -15.40 18.32 -0.74
N LEU A 22 -15.82 17.57 0.28
CA LEU A 22 -16.34 16.22 0.09
C LEU A 22 -17.60 16.15 -0.79
N LYS A 23 -18.43 17.21 -0.81
CA LYS A 23 -19.62 17.26 -1.68
C LYS A 23 -19.26 17.28 -3.16
N GLU A 24 -18.16 17.96 -3.50
CA GLU A 24 -17.63 17.98 -4.87
C GLU A 24 -17.09 16.60 -5.27
N LEU A 25 -16.36 15.93 -4.38
CA LEU A 25 -15.89 14.57 -4.63
C LEU A 25 -17.06 13.59 -4.85
N VAL A 26 -18.12 13.68 -4.03
CA VAL A 26 -19.34 12.88 -4.22
C VAL A 26 -19.99 13.19 -5.57
N ALA A 27 -20.14 14.47 -5.94
CA ALA A 27 -20.70 14.84 -7.23
C ALA A 27 -19.88 14.31 -8.41
N LEU A 28 -18.55 14.32 -8.31
CA LEU A 28 -17.66 13.75 -9.34
C LEU A 28 -17.79 12.23 -9.44
N LYS A 29 -17.87 11.54 -8.30
CA LYS A 29 -18.12 10.09 -8.22
C LYS A 29 -19.45 9.73 -8.89
N GLU A 30 -20.54 10.42 -8.52
CA GLU A 30 -21.88 10.20 -9.07
C GLU A 30 -21.94 10.49 -10.57
N LYS A 31 -21.35 11.61 -11.02
CA LYS A 31 -21.28 11.98 -12.44
C LYS A 31 -20.58 10.91 -13.29
N GLN A 32 -19.58 10.25 -12.72
CA GLN A 32 -18.82 9.20 -13.38
C GLN A 32 -19.38 7.79 -13.14
N ASN A 33 -20.46 7.66 -12.34
CA ASN A 33 -21.03 6.39 -11.90
C ASN A 33 -19.97 5.44 -11.31
N LEU A 34 -19.09 5.98 -10.47
CA LEU A 34 -18.02 5.21 -9.82
C LEU A 34 -18.42 4.76 -8.43
N THR A 35 -17.88 3.60 -8.04
CA THR A 35 -17.93 3.06 -6.69
C THR A 35 -16.55 2.97 -6.07
N ILE A 36 -16.46 3.10 -4.75
CA ILE A 36 -15.21 3.25 -4.01
C ILE A 36 -15.16 2.28 -2.83
N SER A 37 -14.11 1.45 -2.82
CA SER A 37 -13.78 0.52 -1.76
C SER A 37 -12.63 1.00 -0.92
N LEU A 38 -12.79 0.96 0.40
CA LEU A 38 -11.69 1.06 1.34
C LEU A 38 -11.40 -0.32 1.93
N ALA A 39 -10.18 -0.82 1.73
CA ALA A 39 -9.69 -2.04 2.36
C ALA A 39 -8.64 -1.70 3.42
N LEU A 40 -8.87 -2.18 4.64
CA LEU A 40 -8.03 -1.96 5.81
C LEU A 40 -7.23 -3.23 6.13
N PRO A 41 -5.99 -3.38 5.64
CA PRO A 41 -5.11 -4.48 6.08
C PRO A 41 -4.81 -4.33 7.58
N ALA A 42 -4.92 -5.43 8.34
CA ALA A 42 -4.67 -5.42 9.77
C ALA A 42 -3.94 -6.69 10.26
N LEU A 43 -3.08 -6.53 11.27
CA LEU A 43 -2.44 -7.61 12.00
C LEU A 43 -2.13 -7.15 13.44
N ASN A 44 -2.99 -7.52 14.37
CA ASN A 44 -2.90 -7.14 15.78
C ASN A 44 -2.87 -5.61 16.01
N GLU A 45 -3.93 -4.93 15.60
CA GLU A 45 -4.07 -3.47 15.60
C GLU A 45 -5.22 -3.02 16.52
N GLU A 46 -5.51 -3.76 17.60
CA GLU A 46 -6.66 -3.48 18.48
C GLU A 46 -6.63 -2.09 19.12
N GLU A 47 -5.45 -1.49 19.27
CA GLU A 47 -5.26 -0.17 19.88
C GLU A 47 -5.74 0.98 18.97
N THR A 48 -5.64 0.81 17.64
CA THR A 48 -5.83 1.89 16.66
C THR A 48 -6.99 1.64 15.70
N VAL A 49 -7.27 0.37 15.36
CA VAL A 49 -8.23 0.00 14.31
C VAL A 49 -9.63 0.59 14.56
N GLY A 50 -10.08 0.64 15.81
CA GLY A 50 -11.39 1.18 16.15
C GLY A 50 -11.52 2.68 15.86
N GLN A 51 -10.47 3.45 16.14
CA GLN A 51 -10.41 4.88 15.83
C GLN A 51 -10.33 5.10 14.32
N VAL A 52 -9.55 4.29 13.60
CA VAL A 52 -9.44 4.35 12.13
C VAL A 52 -10.79 4.14 11.46
N ILE A 53 -11.47 3.05 11.80
CA ILE A 53 -12.78 2.71 11.22
C ILE A 53 -13.80 3.81 11.55
N SER A 54 -13.92 4.20 12.83
CA SER A 54 -14.91 5.18 13.26
C SER A 54 -14.71 6.55 12.59
N CYS A 55 -13.46 7.01 12.51
CA CYS A 55 -13.11 8.30 11.91
C CYS A 55 -13.46 8.33 10.42
N VAL A 56 -13.06 7.29 9.67
CA VAL A 56 -13.28 7.24 8.23
C VAL A 56 -14.74 6.96 7.87
N LYS A 57 -15.36 5.98 8.53
CA LYS A 57 -16.77 5.62 8.28
C LYS A 57 -17.69 6.79 8.57
N SER A 58 -17.53 7.45 9.73
CA SER A 58 -18.37 8.61 10.06
C SER A 58 -18.22 9.72 9.03
N ALA A 59 -16.98 10.07 8.66
CA ALA A 59 -16.74 11.21 7.79
C ALA A 59 -17.07 10.96 6.31
N LEU A 60 -16.83 9.74 5.81
CA LEU A 60 -16.83 9.45 4.36
C LEU A 60 -17.88 8.44 3.91
N MET A 61 -18.66 7.89 4.84
CA MET A 61 -19.79 7.00 4.53
C MET A 61 -21.08 7.47 5.19
N ASP A 62 -21.06 7.80 6.49
CA ASP A 62 -22.27 8.18 7.24
C ASP A 62 -22.68 9.65 6.98
N GLN A 63 -21.70 10.58 6.99
CA GLN A 63 -21.96 12.01 6.76
C GLN A 63 -22.09 12.37 5.27
N VAL A 64 -21.31 11.69 4.42
CA VAL A 64 -21.36 11.82 2.96
C VAL A 64 -21.18 10.44 2.33
N PRO A 65 -21.87 10.11 1.22
CA PRO A 65 -21.79 8.80 0.60
C PRO A 65 -20.58 8.69 -0.36
N LEU A 66 -19.38 9.04 0.11
CA LEU A 66 -18.18 8.99 -0.72
C LEU A 66 -17.67 7.54 -0.86
N LEU A 67 -17.51 6.82 0.25
CA LEU A 67 -17.19 5.40 0.28
C LEU A 67 -18.46 4.56 0.15
N ASP A 68 -18.43 3.53 -0.68
CA ASP A 68 -19.53 2.57 -0.85
C ASP A 68 -19.34 1.32 0.01
N GLU A 69 -18.07 0.97 0.26
CA GLU A 69 -17.73 -0.15 1.14
C GLU A 69 -16.45 0.13 1.93
N ILE A 70 -16.42 -0.37 3.16
CA ILE A 70 -15.24 -0.46 4.01
C ILE A 70 -15.14 -1.91 4.45
N ILE A 71 -13.99 -2.54 4.22
CA ILE A 71 -13.72 -3.92 4.67
C ILE A 71 -12.41 -3.95 5.46
N LEU A 72 -12.34 -4.85 6.44
CA LEU A 72 -11.10 -5.18 7.12
C LEU A 72 -10.54 -6.49 6.57
N MET A 73 -9.29 -6.47 6.13
CA MET A 73 -8.56 -7.65 5.69
C MET A 73 -7.57 -8.06 6.78
N ASP A 74 -8.00 -8.99 7.62
CA ASP A 74 -7.26 -9.49 8.76
C ASP A 74 -6.19 -10.50 8.34
N SER A 75 -5.00 -10.35 8.91
CA SER A 75 -3.86 -11.24 8.69
C SER A 75 -3.70 -12.32 9.75
N ASN A 76 -4.83 -12.80 10.26
CA ASN A 76 -4.97 -13.75 11.36
C ASN A 76 -4.52 -13.15 12.71
N SER A 77 -5.11 -12.01 13.07
CA SER A 77 -4.86 -11.34 14.35
C SER A 77 -5.30 -12.20 15.53
N THR A 78 -4.49 -12.21 16.58
CA THR A 78 -4.71 -12.96 17.82
C THR A 78 -5.30 -12.11 18.94
N ASP A 79 -5.46 -10.81 18.70
CA ASP A 79 -6.01 -9.81 19.61
C ASP A 79 -7.48 -9.47 19.26
N ARG A 80 -8.02 -8.36 19.81
CA ARG A 80 -9.41 -7.95 19.59
C ARG A 80 -9.66 -7.20 18.27
N THR A 81 -8.69 -7.11 17.36
CA THR A 81 -8.81 -6.39 16.08
C THR A 81 -10.10 -6.74 15.33
N ARG A 82 -10.39 -8.04 15.20
CA ARG A 82 -11.56 -8.56 14.47
C ARG A 82 -12.89 -8.26 15.17
N GLU A 83 -12.91 -8.39 16.49
CA GLU A 83 -14.07 -8.08 17.33
C GLU A 83 -14.45 -6.60 17.17
N ILE A 84 -13.48 -5.70 17.34
CA ILE A 84 -13.67 -4.25 17.23
C ILE A 84 -14.23 -3.88 15.85
N ALA A 85 -13.68 -4.42 14.77
CA ALA A 85 -14.15 -4.12 13.43
C ALA A 85 -15.58 -4.62 13.17
N THR A 86 -15.91 -5.81 13.69
CA THR A 86 -17.26 -6.39 13.61
C THR A 86 -18.28 -5.54 14.38
N ASP A 87 -17.93 -5.10 15.58
CA ASP A 87 -18.78 -4.25 16.43
C ASP A 87 -19.04 -2.87 15.80
N LEU A 88 -18.09 -2.36 15.01
CA LEU A 88 -18.25 -1.13 14.23
C LEU A 88 -19.02 -1.33 12.91
N GLY A 89 -19.42 -2.57 12.62
CA GLY A 89 -20.32 -2.93 11.54
C GLY A 89 -19.68 -2.94 10.16
N ILE A 90 -18.36 -3.18 10.06
CA ILE A 90 -17.70 -3.41 8.77
C ILE A 90 -17.41 -4.91 8.56
N PRO A 91 -17.54 -5.45 7.32
CA PRO A 91 -17.16 -6.81 7.04
C PRO A 91 -15.68 -7.10 7.32
N VAL A 92 -15.42 -8.24 7.96
CA VAL A 92 -14.08 -8.73 8.28
C VAL A 92 -13.80 -9.99 7.46
N TYR A 93 -12.66 -10.02 6.78
CA TYR A 93 -12.18 -11.17 6.02
C TYR A 93 -10.81 -11.57 6.52
N ILE A 94 -10.59 -12.86 6.76
CA ILE A 94 -9.27 -13.40 7.07
C ILE A 94 -8.62 -13.79 5.75
N HIS A 95 -7.51 -13.16 5.37
CA HIS A 95 -6.99 -13.31 4.01
C HIS A 95 -6.54 -14.74 3.68
N GLN A 96 -6.23 -15.56 4.71
CA GLN A 96 -5.93 -16.98 4.56
C GLN A 96 -7.15 -17.83 4.17
N GLU A 97 -8.37 -17.37 4.49
CA GLU A 97 -9.63 -18.04 4.18
C GLU A 97 -10.23 -17.58 2.85
N VAL A 98 -9.80 -16.43 2.34
CA VAL A 98 -10.17 -15.95 1.00
C VAL A 98 -9.34 -16.72 -0.02
N LEU A 99 -9.95 -17.25 -1.09
CA LEU A 99 -9.24 -17.98 -2.16
C LEU A 99 -8.27 -19.09 -1.63
N PRO A 100 -8.73 -20.01 -0.73
CA PRO A 100 -7.86 -20.94 -0.01
C PRO A 100 -7.16 -21.96 -0.94
N GLN A 101 -7.72 -22.26 -2.10
CA GLN A 101 -7.15 -23.14 -3.12
C GLN A 101 -5.82 -22.63 -3.70
N TYR A 102 -5.55 -21.32 -3.58
CA TYR A 102 -4.27 -20.72 -3.95
C TYR A 102 -3.28 -20.66 -2.77
N GLY A 103 -3.60 -21.30 -1.65
CA GLY A 103 -2.80 -21.31 -0.43
C GLY A 103 -2.84 -19.99 0.34
N ALA A 104 -2.32 -20.04 1.57
CA ALA A 104 -2.18 -18.92 2.48
C ALA A 104 -0.72 -18.48 2.56
N ARG A 105 -0.41 -17.27 2.09
CA ARG A 105 0.92 -16.66 2.26
C ARG A 105 0.87 -15.65 3.40
N ARG A 106 2.02 -15.33 4.00
CA ARG A 106 2.12 -14.27 5.01
C ARG A 106 2.55 -12.97 4.35
N GLY A 107 2.08 -11.86 4.91
CA GLY A 107 2.56 -10.53 4.55
C GLY A 107 1.43 -9.61 4.08
N LYS A 108 1.74 -8.31 4.10
CA LYS A 108 0.79 -7.25 3.76
C LYS A 108 0.27 -7.40 2.33
N GLY A 109 1.15 -7.71 1.39
CA GLY A 109 0.78 -7.85 -0.01
C GLY A 109 -0.22 -8.97 -0.31
N GLU A 110 -0.19 -10.07 0.47
CA GLU A 110 -1.22 -11.11 0.38
C GLU A 110 -2.61 -10.57 0.77
N ALA A 111 -2.68 -9.79 1.86
CA ALA A 111 -3.93 -9.15 2.29
C ALA A 111 -4.46 -8.19 1.21
N LEU A 112 -3.58 -7.37 0.62
CA LEU A 112 -3.93 -6.44 -0.46
C LEU A 112 -4.44 -7.18 -1.70
N TRP A 113 -3.73 -8.21 -2.16
CA TRP A 113 -4.14 -9.00 -3.32
C TRP A 113 -5.50 -9.67 -3.09
N LYS A 114 -5.70 -10.35 -1.96
CA LYS A 114 -6.98 -10.97 -1.59
C LYS A 114 -8.10 -9.93 -1.40
N SER A 115 -7.76 -8.70 -1.03
CA SER A 115 -8.75 -7.61 -0.92
C SER A 115 -9.36 -7.25 -2.27
N LEU A 116 -8.62 -7.37 -3.38
CA LEU A 116 -9.18 -7.17 -4.72
C LEU A 116 -10.36 -8.10 -4.98
N TYR A 117 -10.25 -9.36 -4.54
CA TYR A 117 -11.27 -10.38 -4.73
C TYR A 117 -12.57 -10.08 -3.96
N VAL A 118 -12.48 -9.64 -2.71
CA VAL A 118 -13.67 -9.41 -1.88
C VAL A 118 -14.34 -8.06 -2.11
N THR A 119 -13.56 -7.05 -2.48
CA THR A 119 -14.02 -5.69 -2.76
C THR A 119 -14.72 -5.59 -4.13
N LYS A 120 -15.56 -4.57 -4.31
CA LYS A 120 -16.38 -4.36 -5.51
C LYS A 120 -16.17 -3.03 -6.22
N GLY A 121 -15.57 -2.05 -5.54
CA GLY A 121 -15.46 -0.68 -6.04
C GLY A 121 -14.57 -0.55 -7.26
N ASP A 122 -14.92 0.36 -8.16
CA ASP A 122 -14.13 0.77 -9.32
C ASP A 122 -12.79 1.41 -8.93
N ILE A 123 -12.76 2.04 -7.76
CA ILE A 123 -11.56 2.56 -7.11
C ILE A 123 -11.35 1.81 -5.79
N ILE A 124 -10.11 1.39 -5.55
CA ILE A 124 -9.71 0.68 -4.34
C ILE A 124 -8.66 1.53 -3.63
N VAL A 125 -8.87 1.76 -2.34
CA VAL A 125 -7.94 2.47 -1.46
C VAL A 125 -7.54 1.54 -0.33
N TRP A 126 -6.25 1.57 0.01
CA TRP A 126 -5.68 0.89 1.17
C TRP A 126 -5.10 1.92 2.13
N ILE A 127 -5.40 1.75 3.42
CA ILE A 127 -4.87 2.57 4.50
C ILE A 127 -4.42 1.63 5.61
N ASP A 128 -3.22 1.86 6.14
CA ASP A 128 -2.72 1.08 7.28
C ASP A 128 -3.59 1.34 8.52
N THR A 129 -3.78 0.30 9.32
CA THR A 129 -4.61 0.37 10.54
C THR A 129 -3.83 0.77 11.79
N ASP A 130 -2.51 0.99 11.68
CA ASP A 130 -1.59 1.37 12.77
C ASP A 130 -1.44 2.90 12.96
N ILE A 131 -2.31 3.70 12.33
CA ILE A 131 -2.23 5.17 12.32
C ILE A 131 -2.89 5.76 13.57
N VAL A 132 -2.07 6.39 14.42
CA VAL A 132 -2.52 7.00 15.69
C VAL A 132 -3.30 8.29 15.46
N ASN A 133 -2.86 9.13 14.53
CA ASN A 133 -3.44 10.44 14.26
C ASN A 133 -4.36 10.43 13.02
N ILE A 134 -5.14 9.36 12.86
CA ILE A 134 -5.99 9.17 11.68
C ILE A 134 -6.93 10.35 11.44
N HIS A 135 -7.00 10.79 10.19
CA HIS A 135 -7.91 11.83 9.70
C HIS A 135 -8.54 11.37 8.39
N PRO A 136 -9.77 11.78 8.03
CA PRO A 136 -10.40 11.38 6.76
C PRO A 136 -9.59 11.72 5.50
N ARG A 137 -8.59 12.61 5.63
CA ARG A 137 -7.74 13.09 4.52
C ARG A 137 -6.83 12.01 3.97
N PHE A 138 -6.50 11.04 4.81
CA PHE A 138 -5.75 9.86 4.42
C PHE A 138 -6.48 9.08 3.31
N VAL A 139 -7.82 9.16 3.27
CA VAL A 139 -8.64 8.53 2.22
C VAL A 139 -9.02 9.55 1.14
N TYR A 140 -9.69 10.65 1.49
CA TYR A 140 -10.20 11.57 0.47
C TYR A 140 -9.07 12.26 -0.32
N GLY A 141 -7.88 12.43 0.27
CA GLY A 141 -6.72 12.97 -0.43
C GLY A 141 -6.24 12.07 -1.55
N ILE A 142 -6.31 10.74 -1.37
CA ILE A 142 -5.98 9.75 -2.43
C ILE A 142 -7.08 9.74 -3.50
N LEU A 143 -8.34 9.84 -3.08
CA LEU A 143 -9.49 9.85 -3.99
C LEU A 143 -9.54 11.10 -4.87
N GLY A 144 -9.09 12.25 -4.35
CA GLY A 144 -9.10 13.52 -5.05
C GLY A 144 -8.53 13.43 -6.48
N PRO A 145 -7.24 13.08 -6.65
CA PRO A 145 -6.67 12.96 -7.98
C PRO A 145 -7.34 11.87 -8.84
N LEU A 146 -7.76 10.75 -8.25
CA LEU A 146 -8.44 9.66 -8.98
C LEU A 146 -9.80 10.11 -9.55
N LEU A 147 -10.54 10.95 -8.83
CA LEU A 147 -11.85 11.45 -9.23
C LEU A 147 -11.77 12.64 -10.20
N HIS A 148 -10.76 13.51 -10.04
CA HIS A 148 -10.58 14.68 -10.90
C HIS A 148 -9.91 14.36 -12.24
N PHE A 149 -9.03 13.37 -12.29
CA PHE A 149 -8.13 13.14 -13.42
C PHE A 149 -8.23 11.69 -13.94
N PRO A 150 -8.99 11.45 -15.02
CA PRO A 150 -9.20 10.09 -15.55
C PRO A 150 -7.92 9.36 -15.98
N GLN A 151 -6.88 10.11 -16.35
CA GLN A 151 -5.57 9.56 -16.73
C GLN A 151 -4.81 8.97 -15.53
N ILE A 152 -5.07 9.43 -14.30
CA ILE A 152 -4.45 8.89 -13.10
C ILE A 152 -5.06 7.52 -12.80
N GLN A 153 -4.20 6.51 -12.74
CA GLN A 153 -4.55 5.13 -12.40
C GLN A 153 -4.16 4.78 -10.96
N PHE A 154 -3.17 5.47 -10.38
CA PHE A 154 -2.61 5.14 -9.07
C PHE A 154 -2.15 6.41 -8.33
N VAL A 155 -2.44 6.47 -7.03
CA VAL A 155 -2.10 7.60 -6.17
C VAL A 155 -1.42 7.11 -4.90
N LYS A 156 -0.26 7.68 -4.57
CA LYS A 156 0.44 7.43 -3.29
C LYS A 156 0.33 8.62 -2.34
N GLY A 157 -0.04 8.37 -1.10
CA GLY A 157 0.09 9.33 -0.02
C GLY A 157 1.55 9.54 0.37
N PHE A 158 1.92 10.77 0.72
CA PHE A 158 3.16 11.07 1.43
C PHE A 158 2.87 12.01 2.60
N TYR A 159 3.79 12.09 3.54
CA TYR A 159 3.59 12.83 4.79
C TYR A 159 4.92 13.12 5.46
N ARG A 160 4.90 14.05 6.41
CA ARG A 160 5.97 14.28 7.36
C ARG A 160 5.85 13.30 8.52
N ARG A 161 6.99 12.74 8.93
CA ARG A 161 7.09 11.86 10.10
C ARG A 161 7.77 12.65 11.23
N PRO A 162 7.03 13.11 12.25
CA PRO A 162 7.64 13.77 13.39
C PRO A 162 8.39 12.72 14.22
N ILE A 163 9.72 12.69 14.14
CA ILE A 163 10.53 11.85 15.04
C ILE A 163 10.83 12.67 16.30
N ARG A 164 10.42 12.14 17.46
CA ARG A 164 10.87 12.64 18.76
C ARG A 164 12.24 12.03 19.07
N GLU A 165 13.33 12.78 18.81
CA GLU A 165 14.65 12.50 19.38
C GLU A 165 14.90 13.47 20.53
N GLY A 166 14.71 13.02 21.77
CA GLY A 166 14.80 13.89 22.96
C GLY A 166 13.72 14.99 22.96
N GLU A 167 14.12 16.24 23.20
CA GLU A 167 13.22 17.42 23.21
C GLU A 167 12.99 18.04 21.82
N LYS A 168 13.64 17.54 20.75
CA LYS A 168 13.52 18.11 19.41
C LYS A 168 12.66 17.21 18.51
N ILE A 169 11.65 17.82 17.90
CA ILE A 169 10.91 17.23 16.78
C ILE A 169 11.75 17.50 15.53
N GLN A 170 12.39 16.47 14.97
CA GLN A 170 12.95 16.55 13.63
C GLN A 170 11.91 16.07 12.62
N ALA A 171 11.59 16.91 11.64
CA ALA A 171 10.91 16.47 10.43
C ALA A 171 11.94 15.75 9.57
N THR A 172 11.98 14.42 9.64
CA THR A 172 12.82 13.63 8.74
C THR A 172 12.08 13.39 7.42
N GLY A 173 12.83 13.01 6.38
CA GLY A 173 12.27 12.43 5.15
C GLY A 173 11.52 11.11 5.41
N GLY A 174 11.46 10.23 4.41
CA GLY A 174 10.81 8.92 4.55
C GLY A 174 11.41 8.06 5.68
N GLY A 175 10.79 6.92 5.96
CA GLY A 175 11.33 5.95 6.92
C GLY A 175 12.73 5.45 6.50
N ARG A 176 13.49 4.88 7.45
CA ARG A 176 14.87 4.38 7.21
C ARG A 176 15.00 3.49 5.97
N VAL A 177 14.07 2.56 5.75
CA VAL A 177 14.06 1.66 4.58
C VAL A 177 13.73 2.40 3.29
N THR A 178 12.87 3.42 3.36
CA THR A 178 12.59 4.30 2.21
C THR A 178 13.86 5.02 1.76
N GLU A 179 14.57 5.66 2.68
CA GLU A 179 15.72 6.51 2.36
C GLU A 179 17.00 5.72 2.06
N LEU A 180 17.21 4.57 2.72
CA LEU A 180 18.45 3.80 2.61
C LEU A 180 18.34 2.59 1.66
N THR A 181 17.13 2.25 1.19
CA THR A 181 16.93 1.10 0.28
C THR A 181 16.11 1.50 -0.94
N ALA A 182 14.84 1.87 -0.77
CA ALA A 182 13.95 2.06 -1.91
C ALA A 182 14.37 3.25 -2.80
N ARG A 183 14.58 4.45 -2.23
CA ARG A 183 14.94 5.64 -3.02
C ARG A 183 16.28 5.48 -3.76
N PRO A 184 17.35 4.94 -3.16
CA PRO A 184 18.58 4.66 -3.89
C PRO A 184 18.38 3.70 -5.07
N LEU A 185 17.63 2.61 -4.89
CA LEU A 185 17.34 1.65 -5.97
C LEU A 185 16.50 2.28 -7.09
N ILE A 186 15.48 3.06 -6.72
CA ILE A 186 14.67 3.82 -7.69
C ILE A 186 15.55 4.77 -8.49
N ASN A 187 16.39 5.58 -7.84
CA ASN A 187 17.25 6.53 -8.54
C ASN A 187 18.24 5.85 -9.50
N MET A 188 18.67 4.62 -9.18
CA MET A 188 19.61 3.88 -10.00
C MET A 188 18.95 3.19 -11.19
N PHE A 189 17.79 2.56 -11.01
CA PHE A 189 17.19 1.66 -11.99
C PHE A 189 15.88 2.14 -12.61
N TYR A 190 15.16 3.02 -11.90
CA TYR A 190 13.90 3.63 -12.32
C TYR A 190 13.92 5.15 -12.08
N PRO A 191 14.88 5.88 -12.65
CA PRO A 191 15.09 7.31 -12.38
C PRO A 191 13.86 8.18 -12.71
N GLU A 192 12.96 7.72 -13.57
CA GLU A 192 11.66 8.37 -13.85
C GLU A 192 10.76 8.43 -12.61
N LEU A 193 10.90 7.49 -11.68
CA LEU A 193 10.17 7.44 -10.40
C LEU A 193 10.90 8.17 -9.26
N SER A 194 12.05 8.80 -9.53
CA SER A 194 12.86 9.46 -8.49
C SER A 194 12.17 10.62 -7.77
N GLY A 195 11.12 11.20 -8.40
CA GLY A 195 10.28 12.24 -7.81
C GLY A 195 9.23 11.73 -6.80
N VAL A 196 9.04 10.40 -6.68
CA VAL A 196 8.08 9.84 -5.71
C VAL A 196 8.65 10.00 -4.30
N ILE A 197 7.95 10.76 -3.45
CA ILE A 197 8.46 11.17 -2.12
C ILE A 197 8.49 9.99 -1.15
N GLN A 198 7.40 9.22 -1.07
CA GLN A 198 7.32 8.03 -0.22
C GLN A 198 6.89 6.80 -1.04
N PRO A 199 7.82 6.13 -1.75
CA PRO A 199 7.50 4.94 -2.55
C PRO A 199 6.94 3.77 -1.73
N LEU A 200 7.27 3.71 -0.43
CA LEU A 200 6.85 2.66 0.49
C LEU A 200 5.68 3.06 1.41
N SER A 201 5.00 4.19 1.16
CA SER A 201 3.83 4.53 1.98
C SER A 201 2.73 3.48 1.84
N GLY A 202 2.08 3.19 2.96
CA GLY A 202 0.99 2.21 3.05
C GLY A 202 -0.38 2.79 2.69
N GLU A 203 -0.46 4.10 2.52
CA GLU A 203 -1.66 4.84 2.17
C GLU A 203 -1.64 5.18 0.68
N TYR A 204 -2.37 4.40 -0.11
CA TYR A 204 -2.43 4.54 -1.56
C TYR A 204 -3.71 3.90 -2.11
N GLY A 205 -4.00 4.18 -3.37
CA GLY A 205 -5.14 3.61 -4.05
C GLY A 205 -5.02 3.70 -5.55
N GLY A 206 -5.88 3.00 -6.25
CA GLY A 206 -5.89 2.99 -7.70
C GLY A 206 -7.20 2.51 -8.27
N ARG A 207 -7.31 2.61 -9.59
CA ARG A 207 -8.46 2.09 -10.33
C ARG A 207 -8.37 0.57 -10.39
N ARG A 208 -9.46 -0.13 -10.08
CA ARG A 208 -9.56 -1.60 -10.12
C ARG A 208 -9.02 -2.16 -11.43
N ARG A 209 -9.46 -1.60 -12.55
CA ARG A 209 -9.03 -1.98 -13.91
C ARG A 209 -7.51 -1.96 -14.10
N ALA A 210 -6.78 -1.12 -13.38
CA ALA A 210 -5.32 -1.13 -13.42
C ALA A 210 -4.80 -2.21 -12.46
N LEU A 211 -5.25 -2.18 -11.21
CA LEU A 211 -4.77 -3.04 -10.13
C LEU A 211 -4.96 -4.54 -10.40
N GLU A 212 -6.09 -4.95 -10.99
CA GLU A 212 -6.38 -6.37 -11.24
C GLU A 212 -5.52 -7.00 -12.34
N HIS A 213 -4.88 -6.18 -13.18
CA HIS A 213 -3.96 -6.60 -14.24
C HIS A 213 -2.50 -6.68 -13.76
N LEU A 214 -2.21 -6.26 -12.52
CA LEU A 214 -0.84 -6.24 -12.00
C LEU A 214 -0.62 -7.41 -11.02
N PRO A 215 0.59 -8.01 -11.02
CA PRO A 215 0.95 -8.96 -9.99
C PRO A 215 1.20 -8.26 -8.64
N PHE A 216 1.11 -9.02 -7.55
CA PHE A 216 1.33 -8.51 -6.20
C PHE A 216 2.40 -9.35 -5.51
N PHE A 217 3.46 -8.71 -5.01
CA PHE A 217 4.30 -9.38 -4.01
C PHE A 217 3.50 -9.65 -2.74
N SER A 218 3.79 -10.75 -2.05
CA SER A 218 2.99 -11.22 -0.90
C SER A 218 3.41 -10.51 0.41
N GLY A 219 4.67 -10.09 0.50
CA GLY A 219 5.29 -9.46 1.66
C GLY A 219 5.32 -7.93 1.59
N TYR A 220 6.47 -7.36 1.96
CA TYR A 220 6.72 -5.92 1.99
C TYR A 220 7.21 -5.37 0.64
N GLY A 221 7.44 -6.24 -0.34
CA GLY A 221 7.73 -5.83 -1.72
C GLY A 221 6.52 -5.21 -2.43
N VAL A 222 5.30 -5.34 -1.90
CA VAL A 222 4.06 -4.99 -2.62
C VAL A 222 3.99 -3.53 -3.02
N GLU A 223 4.32 -2.59 -2.13
CA GLU A 223 4.29 -1.15 -2.46
C GLU A 223 5.26 -0.79 -3.59
N THR A 224 6.44 -1.41 -3.58
CA THR A 224 7.48 -1.18 -4.59
C THR A 224 7.09 -1.83 -5.92
N GLY A 225 6.65 -3.09 -5.87
CA GLY A 225 6.21 -3.84 -7.04
C GLY A 225 5.10 -3.13 -7.78
N LEU A 226 4.03 -2.74 -7.08
CA LEU A 226 2.93 -2.00 -7.67
C LEU A 226 3.36 -0.67 -8.28
N LEU A 227 4.23 0.09 -7.60
CA LEU A 227 4.71 1.37 -8.15
C LEU A 227 5.46 1.17 -9.48
N ILE A 228 6.33 0.16 -9.55
CA ILE A 228 7.08 -0.17 -10.76
C ILE A 228 6.13 -0.70 -11.84
N ASP A 229 5.23 -1.61 -11.50
CA ASP A 229 4.32 -2.24 -12.45
C ASP A 229 3.34 -1.23 -13.05
N VAL A 230 2.81 -0.30 -12.24
CA VAL A 230 1.98 0.81 -12.76
C VAL A 230 2.79 1.69 -13.70
N PHE A 231 4.04 2.01 -13.35
CA PHE A 231 4.90 2.82 -14.20
C PHE A 231 5.21 2.14 -15.53
N GLU A 232 5.54 0.86 -15.51
CA GLU A 232 5.87 0.11 -16.74
C GLU A 232 4.66 -0.10 -17.64
N ASN A 233 3.45 -0.26 -17.08
CA ASN A 233 2.24 -0.52 -17.86
C ASN A 233 1.49 0.77 -18.30
N PHE A 234 1.50 1.82 -17.47
CA PHE A 234 0.68 3.02 -17.69
C PHE A 234 1.49 4.32 -17.79
N GLY A 235 2.80 4.28 -17.53
CA GLY A 235 3.68 5.42 -17.58
C GLY A 235 3.59 6.34 -16.35
N LEU A 236 4.56 7.24 -16.24
CA LEU A 236 4.69 8.14 -15.09
C LEU A 236 3.46 9.06 -14.88
N SER A 237 2.85 9.54 -15.97
CA SER A 237 1.67 10.42 -15.92
C SER A 237 0.43 9.78 -15.32
N ALA A 238 0.37 8.44 -15.26
CA ALA A 238 -0.71 7.69 -14.62
C ALA A 238 -0.56 7.62 -13.08
N ILE A 239 0.58 8.05 -12.55
CA ILE A 239 0.88 8.05 -11.12
C ILE A 239 0.77 9.49 -10.61
N ALA A 240 0.17 9.65 -9.44
CA ALA A 240 0.22 10.88 -8.68
C ALA A 240 0.56 10.63 -7.22
N GLN A 241 0.86 11.71 -6.51
CA GLN A 241 1.11 11.68 -5.08
C GLN A 241 0.40 12.83 -4.36
N VAL A 242 0.03 12.61 -3.11
CA VAL A 242 -0.73 13.58 -2.31
C VAL A 242 -0.13 13.75 -0.92
N ASP A 243 0.05 15.00 -0.49
CA ASP A 243 0.47 15.33 0.87
C ASP A 243 -0.69 15.11 1.84
N LEU A 244 -0.54 14.10 2.70
CA LEU A 244 -1.46 13.73 3.77
C LEU A 244 -1.12 14.43 5.10
N GLN A 245 -0.16 15.36 5.06
CA GLN A 245 0.37 16.15 6.17
C GLN A 245 1.22 15.32 7.15
N GLU A 246 0.72 14.98 8.33
CA GLU A 246 1.49 14.31 9.37
C GLU A 246 0.96 12.89 9.60
N ARG A 247 1.85 11.91 9.73
CA ARG A 247 1.50 10.53 10.11
C ARG A 247 2.34 10.08 11.30
N ILE A 248 1.66 9.63 12.34
CA ILE A 248 2.23 9.08 13.57
C ILE A 248 1.85 7.61 13.66
N HIS A 249 2.86 6.75 13.81
CA HIS A 249 2.73 5.31 13.95
C HIS A 249 3.89 4.74 14.77
N HIS A 250 3.79 3.47 15.15
CA HIS A 250 4.82 2.82 15.96
C HIS A 250 6.11 2.54 15.17
N ASN A 251 7.25 2.79 15.80
CA ASN A 251 8.56 2.53 15.20
C ASN A 251 8.92 1.04 15.28
N GLN A 252 9.29 0.47 14.13
CA GLN A 252 9.78 -0.91 14.05
C GLN A 252 11.23 -1.05 14.55
N PRO A 253 11.58 -2.18 15.20
CA PRO A 253 12.96 -2.46 15.59
C PRO A 253 13.86 -2.64 14.36
N LEU A 254 15.17 -2.40 14.53
CA LEU A 254 16.12 -2.43 13.42
C LEU A 254 16.18 -3.80 12.73
N GLU A 255 16.04 -4.90 13.48
CA GLU A 255 15.98 -6.26 12.94
C GLU A 255 14.82 -6.43 11.93
N ALA A 256 13.63 -5.92 12.27
CA ALA A 256 12.47 -5.96 11.40
C ALA A 256 12.66 -5.12 10.14
N LEU A 257 13.29 -3.94 10.25
CA LEU A 257 13.63 -3.10 9.11
C LEU A 257 14.67 -3.73 8.19
N SER A 258 15.65 -4.45 8.75
CA SER A 258 16.65 -5.16 7.97
C SER A 258 16.01 -6.28 7.13
N ARG A 259 15.07 -7.04 7.71
CA ARG A 259 14.26 -8.02 6.98
C ARG A 259 13.40 -7.39 5.89
N MET A 260 12.76 -6.25 6.19
CA MET A 260 11.96 -5.49 5.22
C MET A 260 12.82 -5.02 4.03
N SER A 261 14.00 -4.46 4.30
CA SER A 261 14.97 -4.06 3.28
C SER A 261 15.39 -5.24 2.39
N PHE A 262 15.65 -6.41 2.99
CA PHE A 262 16.00 -7.63 2.25
C PHE A 262 14.89 -8.11 1.30
N LEU A 263 13.62 -8.02 1.72
CA LEU A 263 12.46 -8.36 0.87
C LEU A 263 12.27 -7.36 -0.27
N ILE A 264 12.42 -6.06 0.00
CA ILE A 264 12.34 -5.01 -1.02
C ILE A 264 13.46 -5.15 -2.06
N LEU A 265 14.67 -5.52 -1.64
CA LEU A 265 15.77 -5.82 -2.56
C LEU A 265 15.42 -6.98 -3.50
N GLN A 266 14.85 -8.07 -2.97
CA GLN A 266 14.40 -9.18 -3.80
C GLN A 266 13.30 -8.76 -4.79
N ALA A 267 12.32 -7.98 -4.34
CA ALA A 267 11.27 -7.44 -5.19
C ALA A 267 11.85 -6.60 -6.34
N PHE A 268 12.79 -5.69 -6.02
CA PHE A 268 13.50 -4.89 -7.03
C PHE A 268 14.23 -5.77 -8.03
N ILE A 269 15.06 -6.71 -7.57
CA ILE A 269 15.82 -7.56 -8.47
C ILE A 269 14.86 -8.33 -9.37
N ARG A 270 13.75 -8.89 -8.85
CA ARG A 270 12.74 -9.59 -9.66
C ARG A 270 12.19 -8.71 -10.79
N LYS A 271 11.88 -7.44 -10.51
CA LYS A 271 11.44 -6.50 -11.55
C LYS A 271 12.55 -6.18 -12.56
N LEU A 272 13.80 -6.09 -12.13
CA LEU A 272 14.94 -5.94 -13.04
C LEU A 272 15.16 -7.17 -13.92
N GLU A 273 14.97 -8.38 -13.39
CA GLU A 273 15.05 -9.61 -14.19
C GLU A 273 14.02 -9.61 -15.32
N GLN A 274 12.78 -9.19 -15.01
CA GLN A 274 11.70 -9.07 -15.99
C GLN A 274 12.04 -8.00 -17.04
N ARG A 275 12.51 -6.82 -16.60
CA ARG A 275 12.83 -5.68 -17.47
C ARG A 275 14.04 -5.93 -18.39
N TYR A 276 15.08 -6.57 -17.89
CA TYR A 276 16.34 -6.78 -18.62
C TYR A 276 16.52 -8.21 -19.16
N HIS A 277 15.58 -9.12 -18.87
CA HIS A 277 15.65 -10.54 -19.21
C HIS A 277 16.94 -11.21 -18.70
N LEU A 278 17.33 -10.90 -17.46
CA LEU A 278 18.53 -11.45 -16.80
C LEU A 278 18.12 -12.34 -15.61
N PRO A 279 18.49 -13.63 -15.56
CA PRO A 279 18.20 -14.49 -14.41
C PRO A 279 19.25 -14.29 -13.31
N ILE A 280 19.02 -13.32 -12.41
CA ILE A 280 19.93 -12.98 -11.30
C ILE A 280 19.55 -13.73 -10.02
N LEU A 281 18.26 -13.84 -9.70
CA LEU A 281 17.72 -14.39 -8.44
C LEU A 281 17.81 -15.92 -8.33
N GLU A 282 18.02 -16.64 -9.42
CA GLU A 282 18.20 -18.09 -9.38
C GLU A 282 19.50 -18.50 -8.69
N GLU A 283 20.53 -17.65 -8.75
CA GLU A 283 21.88 -17.94 -8.24
C GLU A 283 22.19 -17.27 -6.88
N VAL A 284 21.29 -16.47 -6.32
CA VAL A 284 21.54 -15.72 -5.07
C VAL A 284 21.01 -16.40 -3.81
N ASN A 285 21.63 -16.06 -2.68
CA ASN A 285 21.21 -16.55 -1.37
C ASN A 285 19.84 -15.98 -0.96
N LYS A 286 18.94 -16.88 -0.56
CA LYS A 286 17.55 -16.60 -0.10
C LYS A 286 17.39 -16.63 1.42
N SER A 287 18.48 -16.90 2.15
CA SER A 287 18.50 -16.95 3.60
C SER A 287 19.21 -15.73 4.20
N MET A 288 18.68 -15.21 5.30
CA MET A 288 19.28 -14.12 6.06
C MET A 288 19.73 -14.63 7.42
N LYS A 289 20.93 -14.21 7.85
CA LYS A 289 21.46 -14.51 9.18
C LYS A 289 21.25 -13.32 10.11
N PHE A 290 20.59 -13.55 11.23
CA PHE A 290 20.42 -12.58 12.31
C PHE A 290 21.42 -12.89 13.42
N ILE A 291 22.19 -11.88 13.81
CA ILE A 291 23.14 -11.97 14.92
C ILE A 291 22.42 -11.52 16.18
N ARG A 292 22.33 -12.41 17.17
CA ARG A 292 21.78 -12.09 18.50
C ARG A 292 22.89 -12.10 19.53
N TYR A 293 22.81 -11.17 20.47
CA TYR A 293 23.69 -11.14 21.63
C TYR A 293 22.83 -11.29 22.88
N GLU A 294 22.86 -12.47 23.48
CA GLU A 294 22.10 -12.83 24.67
C GLU A 294 23.05 -13.52 25.66
N GLU A 295 22.93 -13.20 26.95
CA GLU A 295 23.72 -13.80 28.03
C GLU A 295 25.25 -13.76 27.82
N GLY A 296 25.77 -12.71 27.19
CA GLY A 296 27.21 -12.56 26.95
C GLY A 296 27.75 -13.36 25.77
N ARG A 297 26.88 -13.95 24.93
CA ARG A 297 27.27 -14.79 23.80
C ARG A 297 26.58 -14.33 22.51
N TYR A 298 27.33 -14.41 21.41
CA TYR A 298 26.76 -14.25 20.07
C TYR A 298 26.17 -15.57 19.59
N SER A 299 24.97 -15.51 19.01
CA SER A 299 24.35 -16.62 18.30
C SER A 299 23.88 -16.18 16.90
N LEU A 300 23.84 -17.13 15.98
CA LEU A 300 23.33 -16.94 14.62
C LEU A 300 21.99 -17.63 14.49
N MET A 301 20.95 -16.88 14.17
CA MET A 301 19.69 -17.41 13.68
C MET A 301 19.67 -17.30 12.15
N VAL A 302 19.44 -18.40 11.44
CA VAL A 302 19.23 -18.39 9.99
C VAL A 302 17.74 -18.47 9.73
N GLN A 303 17.21 -17.55 8.92
CA GLN A 303 15.83 -17.55 8.48
C GLN A 303 15.78 -17.49 6.96
N GLU A 304 14.96 -18.34 6.34
CA GLU A 304 14.60 -18.19 4.93
C GLU A 304 13.64 -17.02 4.78
N VAL A 305 14.00 -16.05 3.93
CA VAL A 305 13.22 -14.83 3.72
C VAL A 305 13.08 -14.66 2.22
N VAL A 306 11.98 -15.17 1.66
CA VAL A 306 11.73 -15.17 0.22
C VAL A 306 10.50 -14.33 -0.07
N GLU A 307 10.67 -13.34 -0.93
CA GLU A 307 9.53 -12.57 -1.48
C GLU A 307 8.85 -13.39 -2.58
N GLN A 308 7.53 -13.50 -2.52
CA GLN A 308 6.73 -14.31 -3.44
C GLN A 308 5.73 -13.45 -4.19
N GLU A 309 5.48 -13.76 -5.46
CA GLU A 309 4.57 -12.99 -6.32
C GLU A 309 3.26 -13.77 -6.53
N ARG A 310 2.14 -13.06 -6.42
CA ARG A 310 0.80 -13.48 -6.83
C ARG A 310 0.56 -13.00 -8.27
N PRO A 311 -0.10 -13.80 -9.11
CA PRO A 311 -0.43 -13.37 -10.47
C PRO A 311 -1.41 -12.20 -10.46
N PRO A 312 -1.57 -11.49 -11.58
CA PRO A 312 -2.71 -10.60 -11.81
C PRO A 312 -4.02 -11.25 -11.39
N MET A 313 -4.86 -10.51 -10.68
CA MET A 313 -6.12 -11.04 -10.16
C MET A 313 -7.08 -11.45 -11.29
N ILE A 314 -6.98 -10.80 -12.45
CA ILE A 314 -7.73 -11.17 -13.65
C ILE A 314 -7.42 -12.58 -14.18
N GLU A 315 -6.26 -13.15 -13.84
CA GLU A 315 -5.90 -14.53 -14.21
C GLU A 315 -6.58 -15.59 -13.31
N ILE A 316 -7.27 -15.17 -12.24
CA ILE A 316 -7.94 -16.05 -11.29
C ILE A 316 -9.38 -16.34 -11.77
N PRO A 317 -9.74 -17.58 -12.12
CA PRO A 317 -11.08 -17.92 -12.61
C PRO A 317 -12.22 -17.49 -11.67
N GLU A 318 -12.06 -17.70 -10.37
CA GLU A 318 -13.07 -17.35 -9.37
C GLU A 318 -13.27 -15.83 -9.25
N TYR A 319 -12.24 -15.04 -9.58
CA TYR A 319 -12.35 -13.58 -9.65
C TYR A 319 -13.21 -13.17 -10.85
N LEU A 320 -12.96 -13.74 -12.02
CA LEU A 320 -13.74 -13.47 -13.24
C LEU A 320 -15.21 -13.89 -13.12
N GLU A 321 -15.51 -14.94 -12.36
CA GLU A 321 -16.88 -15.35 -12.05
C GLU A 321 -17.61 -14.32 -11.18
N ARG A 322 -16.88 -13.68 -10.26
CA ARG A 322 -17.42 -12.67 -9.33
C ARG A 322 -17.47 -11.27 -9.94
N HIS A 323 -16.57 -10.97 -10.87
CA HIS A 323 -16.40 -9.68 -11.55
C HIS A 323 -16.41 -9.88 -13.08
N PRO A 324 -17.58 -10.18 -13.69
CA PRO A 324 -17.67 -10.54 -15.10
C PRO A 324 -17.29 -9.40 -16.06
N ASP A 325 -17.35 -8.15 -15.60
CA ASP A 325 -16.97 -6.96 -16.36
C ASP A 325 -15.44 -6.82 -16.52
N GLY A 326 -14.64 -7.57 -15.75
CA GLY A 326 -13.18 -7.64 -15.90
C GLY A 326 -12.70 -8.35 -17.17
N ARG A 327 -13.58 -8.64 -18.13
CA ARG A 327 -13.23 -9.24 -19.43
C ARG A 327 -12.98 -8.22 -20.54
N SER A 328 -13.14 -6.92 -20.27
CA SER A 328 -13.12 -5.86 -21.29
C SER A 328 -11.76 -5.20 -21.50
#